data_AF-A0AAJ2U6U9-F1
#
_entry.id   AF-A0AAJ2U6U9-F1
#
_cell.length_a   1.000
_cell.length_b   1.000
_cell.length_c   1.000
_cell.angle_alpha   90.00
_cell.angle_beta   90.00
_cell.angle_gamma   90.00
#
_symmetry.space_group_name_H-M   'P 1'
#
loop_
_entity.id
_entity.type
_entity.pdbx_description
1 polymer ?
#
loop_
_entity_poly.entity_id
_entity_poly.type
_entity_poly.pdbx_seq_one_letter_code
_entity_poly.pdbx_strand_id
1 'polypeptide(L)'
;MAGQTLEHTGAAIVEEYYPSYATEVAPTYPLYSTTIYLGSVIILLSMSMLGLPITAIGYYTENAGVSLGLVIAAVVATTAVFLLGLFICMYGFRKHGREDAH
;
A
#
# COMPACT_ATOMS: atom_id res chain seq x y z
N MET A 1 -47.55 -9.15 11.71
CA MET A 1 -46.56 -8.58 10.77
C MET A 1 -46.57 -7.08 10.96
N ALA A 2 -45.78 -6.59 11.92
CA ALA A 2 -45.64 -5.17 12.21
C ALA A 2 -44.38 -4.68 11.49
N GLY A 3 -44.51 -3.58 10.76
CA GLY A 3 -43.49 -3.05 9.89
C GLY A 3 -42.19 -2.72 10.64
N GLN A 4 -41.09 -3.26 10.14
CA GLN A 4 -39.77 -2.73 10.40
C GLN A 4 -39.35 -1.96 9.15
N THR A 5 -39.36 -0.64 9.31
CA THR A 5 -38.68 0.32 8.45
C THR A 5 -37.24 -0.14 8.24
N LEU A 6 -36.93 -0.62 7.04
CA LEU A 6 -35.59 -1.01 6.59
C LEU A 6 -34.68 0.22 6.45
N GLU A 7 -34.40 0.90 7.56
CA GLU A 7 -33.17 1.68 7.74
C GLU A 7 -32.06 0.77 8.27
N HIS A 8 -31.98 -0.44 7.71
CA HIS A 8 -30.92 -1.38 8.04
C HIS A 8 -29.64 -0.95 7.33
N THR A 9 -28.91 -0.03 7.95
CA THR A 9 -27.47 0.05 7.77
C THR A 9 -26.91 -1.36 7.98
N GLY A 10 -26.12 -1.88 7.02
CA GLY A 10 -25.73 -3.30 7.01
C GLY A 10 -25.16 -3.83 8.33
N ALA A 11 -24.60 -2.96 9.16
CA ALA A 11 -24.15 -3.26 10.53
C ALA A 11 -25.27 -3.81 11.44
N ALA A 12 -26.49 -3.25 11.39
CA ALA A 12 -27.60 -3.65 12.26
C ALA A 12 -28.14 -5.06 11.92
N ILE A 13 -28.12 -5.45 10.63
CA ILE A 13 -28.49 -6.82 10.21
C ILE A 13 -27.41 -7.82 10.68
N VAL A 14 -26.14 -7.43 10.60
CA VAL A 14 -25.05 -8.30 11.03
C VAL A 14 -25.09 -8.51 12.54
N GLU A 15 -25.40 -7.49 13.33
CA GLU A 15 -25.58 -7.62 14.79
C GLU A 15 -26.76 -8.51 15.18
N GLU A 16 -27.90 -8.43 14.48
CA GLU A 16 -29.11 -9.18 14.81
C GLU A 16 -29.06 -10.65 14.36
N TYR A 17 -28.52 -10.93 13.17
CA TYR A 17 -28.55 -12.27 12.57
C TYR A 17 -27.22 -13.01 12.65
N TYR A 18 -26.11 -12.30 12.84
CA TYR A 18 -24.75 -12.84 12.76
C TYR A 18 -23.82 -12.22 13.83
N PRO A 19 -24.17 -12.31 15.13
CA PRO A 19 -23.51 -11.57 16.21
C PRO A 19 -22.01 -11.86 16.36
N SER A 20 -21.54 -13.05 15.94
CA SER A 20 -20.12 -13.37 15.90
C SER A 20 -19.34 -12.50 14.92
N TYR A 21 -19.94 -12.12 13.78
CA TYR A 21 -19.32 -11.23 12.78
C TYR A 21 -19.34 -9.75 13.18
N ALA A 22 -20.17 -9.38 14.16
CA ALA A 22 -20.18 -8.03 14.72
C ALA A 22 -19.11 -7.84 15.82
N THR A 23 -18.70 -8.94 16.47
CA THR A 23 -17.83 -8.91 17.65
C THR A 23 -16.41 -9.41 17.37
N GLU A 24 -16.24 -10.30 16.40
CA GLU A 24 -14.94 -10.84 16.01
C GLU A 24 -14.40 -10.15 14.76
N VAL A 25 -13.17 -9.60 14.84
CA VAL A 25 -12.48 -9.06 13.67
C VAL A 25 -12.14 -10.21 12.74
N ALA A 26 -12.66 -10.16 11.51
CA ALA A 26 -12.42 -11.21 10.53
C ALA A 26 -10.91 -11.44 10.33
N PRO A 27 -10.44 -12.70 10.32
CA PRO A 27 -9.03 -13.01 10.13
C PRO A 27 -8.58 -12.40 8.79
N THR A 28 -7.67 -11.43 8.88
CA THR A 28 -7.19 -10.71 7.71
C THR A 28 -5.93 -11.40 7.23
N TYR A 29 -6.01 -12.11 6.12
CA TYR A 29 -4.81 -12.67 5.51
C TYR A 29 -3.81 -11.54 5.23
N PRO A 30 -2.53 -11.70 5.60
CA PRO A 30 -1.54 -10.63 5.50
C PRO A 30 -1.50 -10.01 4.11
N LEU A 31 -1.55 -10.87 3.07
CA LEU A 31 -1.50 -10.53 1.64
C LEU A 31 -2.63 -9.58 1.20
N TYR A 32 -3.77 -9.60 1.88
CA TYR A 32 -4.93 -8.77 1.58
C TYR A 32 -5.10 -7.61 2.55
N SER A 33 -4.14 -7.40 3.46
CA SER A 33 -4.17 -6.25 4.36
C SER A 33 -3.97 -4.94 3.61
N THR A 34 -4.74 -3.91 3.97
CA THR A 34 -4.61 -2.55 3.41
C THR A 34 -3.18 -2.03 3.50
N THR A 35 -2.45 -2.42 4.54
CA THR A 35 -1.04 -2.05 4.73
C THR A 35 -0.14 -2.61 3.63
N ILE A 36 -0.32 -3.89 3.25
CA ILE A 36 0.47 -4.48 2.16
C ILE A 36 0.08 -3.89 0.81
N TYR A 37 -1.20 -3.64 0.56
CA TYR A 37 -1.62 -2.95 -0.65
C TYR A 37 -1.01 -1.56 -0.76
N LEU A 38 -1.03 -0.78 0.32
CA LEU A 38 -0.42 0.55 0.34
C LEU A 38 1.09 0.49 0.07
N GLY A 39 1.82 -0.39 0.76
CA GLY A 39 3.26 -0.56 0.52
C GLY A 39 3.57 -1.00 -0.92
N SER A 40 2.75 -1.89 -1.48
CA SER A 40 2.88 -2.38 -2.87
C SER A 40 2.62 -1.28 -3.89
N VAL A 41 1.62 -0.43 -3.66
CA VAL A 41 1.34 0.75 -4.51
C VAL A 41 2.50 1.74 -4.48
N ILE A 42 3.11 1.98 -3.32
CA ILE A 42 4.27 2.86 -3.19
C ILE A 42 5.48 2.28 -3.95
N ILE A 43 5.70 0.96 -3.87
CA ILE A 43 6.75 0.28 -4.66
C ILE A 43 6.46 0.45 -6.16
N LEU A 44 5.22 0.21 -6.60
CA LEU A 44 4.86 0.35 -8.01
C LEU A 44 5.08 1.79 -8.50
N LEU A 45 4.68 2.79 -7.72
CA LEU A 45 4.93 4.21 -7.99
C LEU A 45 6.43 4.48 -8.15
N SER A 46 7.27 3.93 -7.27
CA SER A 46 8.72 4.10 -7.36
C SER A 46 9.29 3.53 -8.67
N MET A 47 8.75 2.40 -9.16
CA MET A 47 9.15 1.81 -10.43
C MET A 47 8.67 2.64 -11.63
N SER A 48 7.46 3.21 -11.56
CA SER A 48 6.97 4.15 -12.59
C SER A 48 7.81 5.43 -12.65
N MET A 49 8.38 5.86 -11.53
CA MET A 49 9.25 7.03 -11.46
C MET A 49 10.67 6.80 -11.97
N LEU A 50 11.06 5.56 -12.34
CA LEU A 50 12.40 5.25 -12.87
C LEU A 50 12.77 6.03 -14.14
N GLY A 51 11.77 6.52 -14.89
CA GLY A 51 12.02 7.37 -16.05
C GLY A 51 12.80 8.64 -15.72
N LEU A 52 12.60 9.22 -14.53
CA LEU A 52 13.28 10.45 -14.11
C LEU A 52 14.80 10.28 -13.94
N PRO A 53 15.33 9.33 -13.15
CA PRO A 53 16.77 9.14 -13.06
C PRO A 53 17.40 8.69 -14.38
N ILE A 54 16.70 7.88 -15.19
CA ILE A 54 17.18 7.43 -16.51
C ILE A 54 17.31 8.60 -17.49
N THR A 55 16.32 9.49 -17.53
CA THR A 55 16.38 10.67 -18.39
C THR A 55 17.39 11.68 -17.87
N ALA A 56 17.44 11.92 -16.55
CA ALA A 56 18.41 12.83 -15.95
C ALA A 56 19.87 12.41 -16.25
N ILE A 57 20.19 11.11 -16.16
CA ILE A 57 21.54 10.63 -16.48
C ILE A 57 21.86 10.79 -17.97
N GLY A 58 20.91 10.50 -18.87
CA GLY A 58 21.09 10.70 -20.31
C GLY A 58 21.41 12.15 -20.65
N TYR A 59 20.61 13.09 -20.13
CA TYR A 59 20.85 14.53 -20.34
C TYR A 59 22.16 15.02 -19.72
N TYR A 60 22.58 14.46 -18.57
CA TYR A 60 23.88 14.76 -17.99
C TYR A 60 25.02 14.29 -18.88
N THR A 61 24.95 13.05 -19.40
CA THR A 61 26.00 12.50 -20.28
C THR A 61 26.11 13.22 -21.62
N GLU A 62 25.02 13.82 -22.09
CA GLU A 62 24.98 14.59 -23.34
C GLU A 62 25.30 16.09 -23.12
N ASN A 63 25.69 16.51 -21.91
CA ASN A 63 25.91 17.92 -21.55
C ASN A 63 24.68 18.83 -21.84
N ALA A 64 23.47 18.28 -21.78
CA ALA A 64 22.22 18.96 -22.12
C ALA A 64 21.66 19.81 -20.95
N GLY A 65 22.53 20.41 -20.14
CA GLY A 65 22.14 21.35 -19.07
C GLY A 65 21.63 20.72 -17.77
N VAL A 66 21.70 19.40 -17.62
CA VAL A 66 21.39 18.70 -16.36
C VAL A 66 22.65 18.57 -15.51
N SER A 67 22.56 18.93 -14.23
CA SER A 67 23.68 18.79 -13.29
C SER A 67 23.77 17.38 -12.71
N LEU A 68 24.98 16.94 -12.36
CA LEU A 68 25.19 15.68 -11.65
C LEU A 68 24.39 15.62 -10.33
N GLY A 69 24.22 16.77 -9.67
CA GLY A 69 23.41 16.88 -8.45
C GLY A 69 21.95 16.49 -8.66
N LEU A 70 21.35 16.88 -9.79
CA LEU A 70 19.98 16.48 -10.13
C LEU A 70 19.86 14.97 -10.39
N VAL A 71 20.86 14.38 -11.06
CA VAL A 71 20.91 12.92 -11.30
C VAL A 71 20.94 12.17 -9.96
N ILE A 72 21.84 12.56 -9.05
CA ILE A 72 21.95 11.95 -7.72
C ILE A 72 20.66 12.13 -6.93
N ALA A 73 20.08 13.33 -6.93
CA ALA A 73 18.83 13.60 -6.23
C ALA A 73 17.67 12.73 -6.75
N ALA A 74 17.56 12.56 -8.07
CA ALA A 74 16.54 11.70 -8.68
C ALA A 74 16.71 10.23 -8.24
N VAL A 75 17.94 9.71 -8.27
CA VAL A 75 18.24 8.34 -7.82
C VAL A 75 17.88 8.17 -6.33
N VAL A 76 18.38 9.07 -5.48
CA VAL A 76 18.15 9.00 -4.03
C VAL A 76 16.66 9.10 -3.70
N ALA A 77 15.92 9.98 -4.36
CA ALA A 77 14.48 10.12 -4.17
C ALA A 77 13.75 8.82 -4.54
N THR A 78 14.03 8.25 -5.71
CA THR A 78 13.41 6.99 -6.14
C THR A 78 13.74 5.84 -5.17
N THR A 79 15.00 5.72 -4.73
CA THR A 79 15.41 4.71 -3.75
C THR A 79 14.69 4.89 -2.41
N ALA A 80 14.57 6.13 -1.91
CA ALA A 80 13.88 6.41 -0.66
C ALA A 80 12.40 6.01 -0.70
N VAL A 81 11.70 6.32 -1.81
CA VAL A 81 10.28 5.92 -1.99
C VAL A 81 10.14 4.40 -2.05
N PHE A 82 11.05 3.71 -2.76
CA PHE A 82 11.06 2.24 -2.81
C PHE A 82 11.24 1.64 -1.41
N LEU A 83 12.22 2.12 -0.64
CA LEU A 83 12.50 1.65 0.71
C LEU A 83 11.34 1.91 1.68
N LEU A 84 10.65 3.05 1.53
CA LEU A 84 9.46 3.35 2.30
C LEU A 84 8.34 2.35 2.02
N GLY A 85 8.07 2.05 0.74
CA GLY A 85 7.07 1.05 0.35
C GLY A 85 7.42 -0.34 0.88
N LEU A 86 8.69 -0.74 0.78
CA LEU A 86 9.19 -2.00 1.32
C LEU A 86 9.01 -2.07 2.84
N PHE A 87 9.33 -0.99 3.56
CA PHE A 87 9.16 -0.91 5.00
C PHE A 87 7.69 -1.07 5.42
N ILE A 88 6.76 -0.43 4.70
CA ILE A 88 5.32 -0.56 4.95
C ILE A 88 4.85 -2.00 4.71
N CYS A 89 5.30 -2.65 3.63
CA CYS A 89 5.02 -4.07 3.40
C CYS A 89 5.55 -4.95 4.54
N MET A 90 6.81 -4.77 4.95
CA MET A 90 7.40 -5.51 6.06
C MET A 90 6.63 -5.31 7.36
N TYR A 91 6.20 -4.08 7.65
CA TYR A 91 5.36 -3.77 8.80
C TYR A 91 3.99 -4.47 8.71
N GLY A 92 3.36 -4.45 7.52
CA GLY A 92 2.11 -5.16 7.26
C GLY A 92 2.22 -6.66 7.51
N PHE A 93 3.26 -7.30 6.99
CA PHE A 93 3.55 -8.72 7.22
C PHE A 93 3.81 -9.04 8.70
N ARG A 94 4.53 -8.17 9.42
CA ARG A 94 4.79 -8.37 10.87
C ARG A 94 3.53 -8.19 11.71
N LYS A 95 2.67 -7.24 11.36
CA LYS A 95 1.45 -6.91 12.11
C LYS A 95 0.39 -8.00 11.99
N HIS A 96 0.20 -8.57 10.80
CA HIS A 96 -0.82 -9.61 10.54
C HIS A 96 -0.20 -11.00 10.60
N GLY A 97 0.88 -11.17 11.37
CA GLY A 97 1.74 -12.35 11.34
C GLY A 97 0.98 -13.68 11.47
N ARG A 98 1.14 -14.55 10.47
CA ARG A 98 1.00 -16.02 10.47
C ARG A 98 -0.06 -16.64 11.42
N GLU A 99 -1.29 -16.16 11.40
CA GLU A 99 -2.44 -17.04 11.65
C GLU A 99 -2.84 -17.59 10.29
N ASP A 100 -2.38 -18.78 9.93
CA ASP A 100 -2.69 -19.47 8.65
C ASP A 100 -1.83 -19.04 7.46
N ALA A 101 -0.53 -19.38 7.54
CA ALA A 101 0.21 -19.73 6.33
C ALA A 101 -0.20 -21.15 5.88
N HIS A 102 -1.44 -21.28 5.42
CA HIS A 102 -2.10 -22.55 5.03
C HIS A 102 -2.22 -23.63 6.11
#